data_AF-A0A845FCP3-F1
#
_entry.id   AF-A0A845FCP3-F1
#
_cell.length_a   1.000
_cell.length_b   1.000
_cell.length_c   1.000
_cell.angle_alpha   90.00
_cell.angle_beta   90.00
_cell.angle_gamma   90.00
#
_symmetry.space_group_name_H-M   'P 1'
#
loop_
_entity.id
_entity.type
_entity.pdbx_description
1 polymer ?
#
loop_
_entity_poly.entity_id
_entity_poly.type
_entity_poly.pdbx_seq_one_letter_code
_entity_poly.pdbx_strand_id
1 'polypeptide(L)'
;MKIAYVLNTIFSGFIALLISTFFAGGTIAENYTDKTWVAPEFFVILPIWALGCLLGLLIYKSKVPGVYLFISILITWASIPVGIHFGFNLAT
;
A
#
# COMPACT_ATOMS: atom_id res chain seq x y z
N MET A 1 10.77 18.35 3.39
CA MET A 1 9.40 17.83 3.15
C MET A 1 9.27 17.09 1.82
N LYS A 2 9.60 17.69 0.67
CA LYS A 2 9.51 17.00 -0.64
C LYS A 2 10.38 15.73 -0.72
N ILE A 3 11.64 15.82 -0.29
CA ILE A 3 12.54 14.64 -0.24
C ILE A 3 11.99 13.56 0.69
N ALA A 4 11.50 13.93 1.88
CA ALA A 4 10.88 12.99 2.81
C ALA A 4 9.64 12.30 2.21
N TYR A 5 8.81 13.05 1.47
CA TYR A 5 7.69 12.48 0.72
C TYR A 5 8.15 11.46 -0.32
N VAL A 6 9.15 11.79 -1.13
CA VAL A 6 9.69 10.90 -2.16
C VAL A 6 10.26 9.62 -1.54
N LEU A 7 11.08 9.76 -0.49
CA LEU A 7 11.65 8.62 0.24
C LEU A 7 10.57 7.74 0.87
N ASN A 8 9.59 8.34 1.56
CA ASN A 8 8.47 7.59 2.14
C ASN A 8 7.69 6.85 1.06
N THR A 9 7.36 7.52 -0.05
CA THR A 9 6.58 6.93 -1.14
C THR A 9 7.32 5.73 -1.75
N ILE A 10 8.60 5.88 -2.09
CA ILE A 10 9.39 4.78 -2.66
C ILE A 10 9.50 3.62 -1.67
N PHE A 11 9.86 3.89 -0.42
CA PHE A 11 10.10 2.84 0.57
C PHE A 11 8.80 2.12 0.97
N SER A 12 7.75 2.87 1.30
CA SER A 12 6.43 2.27 1.61
C SER A 12 5.83 1.55 0.41
N GLY A 13 6.01 2.07 -0.81
CA GLY A 13 5.51 1.44 -2.03
C GLY A 13 6.21 0.12 -2.34
N PHE A 14 7.53 0.06 -2.13
CA PHE A 14 8.29 -1.18 -2.25
C PHE A 14 7.80 -2.24 -1.25
N ILE A 15 7.59 -1.86 0.01
CA ILE A 15 7.05 -2.77 1.04
C ILE A 15 5.61 -3.20 0.71
N ALA A 16 4.74 -2.25 0.33
CA ALA A 16 3.36 -2.54 -0.05
C ALA A 16 3.30 -3.52 -1.23
N LEU A 17 4.17 -3.34 -2.23
CA LEU A 17 4.28 -4.26 -3.37
C LEU A 17 4.67 -5.67 -2.90
N LEU A 18 5.77 -5.81 -2.15
CA LEU A 18 6.23 -7.11 -1.65
C LEU A 18 5.18 -7.84 -0.80
N ILE A 19 4.50 -7.12 0.08
CA ILE A 19 3.47 -7.71 0.94
C ILE A 19 2.26 -8.10 0.09
N SER A 20 1.79 -7.22 -0.79
CA SER A 20 0.64 -7.53 -1.65
C SER A 20 0.89 -8.74 -2.56
N THR A 21 2.09 -8.86 -3.13
CA THR A 21 2.45 -10.01 -3.98
C THR A 21 2.60 -11.29 -3.16
N PHE A 22 3.17 -11.22 -1.95
CA PHE A 22 3.28 -12.38 -1.07
C PHE A 22 1.91 -12.94 -0.70
N PHE A 23 0.98 -12.07 -0.28
CA PHE A 23 -0.37 -12.52 0.06
C PHE A 23 -1.17 -12.95 -1.19
N ALA A 24 -1.06 -12.22 -2.30
CA ALA A 24 -1.78 -12.56 -3.51
C ALA A 24 -1.30 -13.86 -4.17
N GLY A 25 -0.02 -14.20 -4.02
CA GLY A 25 0.55 -15.47 -4.48
C GLY A 25 0.13 -16.68 -3.67
N GLY A 26 -0.63 -16.50 -2.59
CA GLY A 26 -0.89 -17.53 -1.61
C GLY A 26 0.27 -17.63 -0.62
N THR A 27 -0.06 -17.72 0.67
CA THR A 27 0.96 -17.91 1.70
C THR A 27 1.64 -19.27 1.53
N ILE A 28 2.67 -19.58 2.33
CA ILE A 28 3.46 -20.83 2.24
C ILE A 28 2.57 -22.09 2.21
N ALA A 29 1.36 -22.05 2.78
CA ALA A 29 0.43 -23.17 2.84
C ALA A 29 -0.45 -23.34 1.57
N GLU A 30 -0.60 -22.31 0.74
CA GLU A 30 -1.61 -22.28 -0.34
C GLU A 30 -0.98 -22.20 -1.75
N ASN A 31 0.34 -22.09 -1.84
CA ASN A 31 1.07 -22.01 -3.12
C ASN A 31 1.30 -23.39 -3.77
N TYR A 32 0.30 -24.28 -3.73
CA TYR A 32 0.32 -25.59 -4.38
C TYR A 32 -0.53 -25.64 -5.65
N THR A 33 -0.96 -24.48 -6.15
CA THR A 33 -1.81 -24.36 -7.35
C THR A 33 -0.98 -23.93 -8.56
N ASP A 34 -1.42 -24.29 -9.77
CA ASP A 34 -0.79 -23.84 -11.03
C ASP A 34 -1.04 -22.34 -11.33
N LYS A 35 -1.69 -21.61 -10.42
CA LYS A 35 -2.00 -20.18 -10.59
C LYS A 35 -0.96 -19.33 -9.86
N THR A 36 -0.44 -18.32 -10.55
CA THR A 36 0.49 -17.34 -9.96
C THR A 36 -0.15 -16.50 -8.86
N TRP A 37 -1.45 -16.20 -8.98
CA TRP A 37 -2.21 -15.41 -8.00
C TRP A 37 -3.39 -16.24 -7.51
N VAL A 38 -3.28 -16.73 -6.27
CA VAL A 38 -4.31 -17.54 -5.61
C VAL A 38 -5.35 -16.65 -4.94
N ALA A 39 -4.93 -15.50 -4.41
CA ALA A 39 -5.78 -14.55 -3.68
C ALA A 39 -5.57 -13.09 -4.17
N PRO A 40 -5.95 -12.76 -5.42
CA PRO A 40 -5.70 -11.44 -6.00
C PRO A 40 -6.33 -10.26 -5.22
N GLU A 41 -7.27 -10.53 -4.32
CA GLU A 41 -7.93 -9.55 -3.45
C GLU A 41 -6.92 -8.76 -2.60
N PHE A 42 -5.79 -9.37 -2.24
CA PHE A 42 -4.72 -8.70 -1.48
C PHE A 42 -4.01 -7.59 -2.24
N PHE A 43 -4.18 -7.50 -3.57
CA PHE A 43 -3.72 -6.33 -4.33
C PHE A 43 -4.46 -5.05 -3.95
N VAL A 44 -5.56 -5.12 -3.16
CA VAL A 44 -6.25 -3.94 -2.59
C VAL A 44 -5.34 -3.06 -1.72
N ILE A 45 -4.21 -3.58 -1.23
CA ILE A 45 -3.17 -2.80 -0.55
C ILE A 45 -2.65 -1.67 -1.46
N LEU A 46 -2.42 -1.95 -2.75
CA LEU A 46 -1.83 -1.01 -3.71
C LEU A 46 -2.71 0.23 -4.02
N PRO A 47 -4.01 0.12 -4.30
CA PRO A 47 -4.85 1.30 -4.50
C PRO A 47 -4.99 2.13 -3.21
N ILE A 48 -5.05 1.51 -2.02
CA ILE A 48 -5.08 2.27 -0.76
C ILE A 48 -3.76 3.02 -0.55
N TRP A 49 -2.63 2.36 -0.81
CA TRP A 49 -1.31 3.01 -0.80
C TRP A 49 -1.25 4.17 -1.81
N ALA A 50 -1.76 3.97 -3.02
CA ALA A 50 -1.78 4.99 -4.07
C ALA A 50 -2.57 6.23 -3.64
N LEU A 51 -3.67 6.10 -2.89
CA LEU A 51 -4.39 7.24 -2.32
C LEU A 51 -3.49 8.08 -1.39
N GLY A 52 -2.69 7.43 -0.54
CA GLY A 52 -1.72 8.10 0.32
C GLY A 52 -0.63 8.83 -0.46
N CYS A 53 -0.16 8.23 -1.56
CA CYS A 53 0.78 8.85 -2.49
C CYS A 53 0.17 10.09 -3.16
N LEU A 54 -1.02 9.96 -3.75
CA LEU A 54 -1.72 11.05 -4.45
C LEU A 54 -2.01 12.24 -3.52
N LEU A 55 -2.40 11.98 -2.27
CA LEU A 55 -2.59 13.04 -1.27
C LEU A 55 -1.27 13.75 -0.92
N GLY A 56 -0.16 13.03 -0.90
CA GLY A 56 1.17 13.59 -0.67
C GLY A 56 1.63 14.54 -1.78
N LEU A 57 1.14 14.40 -3.02
CA LEU A 57 1.43 15.34 -4.12
C LEU A 57 0.95 16.78 -3.82
N LEU A 58 0.01 16.96 -2.89
CA LEU A 58 -0.46 18.29 -2.50
C LEU A 58 0.62 19.11 -1.77
N ILE A 59 1.70 18.49 -1.29
CA ILE A 59 2.89 19.16 -0.72
C ILE A 59 3.49 20.17 -1.71
N TYR A 60 3.37 19.94 -3.02
CA TYR A 60 3.96 20.82 -4.03
C TYR A 60 3.17 22.12 -4.25
N LYS A 61 1.88 22.17 -3.85
CA LYS A 61 0.98 23.31 -4.09
C LYS A 61 0.43 23.95 -2.81
N SER A 62 0.58 23.28 -1.67
CA SER A 62 -0.02 23.70 -0.41
C SER A 62 0.82 24.71 0.39
N LYS A 63 0.15 25.60 1.12
CA LYS A 63 0.75 26.48 2.14
C LYS A 63 1.08 25.75 3.46
N VAL A 64 0.52 24.55 3.67
CA VAL A 64 0.72 23.70 4.87
C VAL A 64 1.26 22.31 4.49
N PRO A 65 2.43 22.22 3.84
CA PRO A 65 2.99 20.96 3.32
C PRO A 65 3.23 19.89 4.40
N GLY A 66 3.42 20.28 5.67
CA GLY A 66 3.61 19.34 6.77
C GLY A 66 2.41 18.44 7.03
N VAL A 67 1.19 18.98 6.92
CA VAL A 67 -0.06 18.22 7.14
C VAL A 67 -0.25 17.17 6.05
N TYR A 68 -0.03 17.54 4.79
CA TYR A 68 -0.12 16.62 3.66
C TYR A 68 0.94 15.52 3.72
N LEU A 69 2.16 15.86 4.17
CA LEU A 69 3.20 14.86 4.42
C LEU A 69 2.80 13.87 5.52
N PHE A 70 2.29 14.37 6.64
CA PHE A 70 1.86 13.54 7.76
C PHE A 70 0.73 12.58 7.36
N ILE A 71 -0.32 13.10 6.70
CA ILE A 71 -1.44 12.29 6.20
C ILE A 71 -0.96 11.27 5.16
N SER A 72 -0.08 11.67 4.24
CA SER A 72 0.47 10.77 3.23
C SER A 72 1.21 9.59 3.87
N ILE A 73 2.10 9.86 4.84
CA ILE A 73 2.80 8.82 5.59
C ILE A 73 1.80 7.88 6.26
N LEU A 74 0.86 8.41 7.03
CA LEU A 74 -0.15 7.60 7.72
C LEU A 74 -0.90 6.67 6.77
N ILE A 75 -1.41 7.19 5.65
CA ILE A 75 -2.19 6.39 4.70
C ILE A 75 -1.31 5.36 3.99
N THR A 76 -0.11 5.74 3.54
CA THR A 76 0.79 4.79 2.87
C THR A 76 1.17 3.61 3.75
N TRP A 77 1.37 3.81 5.05
CA TRP A 77 1.68 2.72 5.98
C TRP A 77 0.44 1.97 6.45
N ALA A 78 -0.66 2.67 6.71
CA ALA A 78 -1.94 2.04 7.08
C ALA A 78 -2.51 1.17 5.95
N SER A 79 -2.16 1.46 4.69
CA SER A 79 -2.59 0.66 3.54
C SER A 79 -2.28 -0.84 3.67
N ILE A 80 -1.20 -1.18 4.37
CA ILE A 80 -0.76 -2.57 4.58
C ILE A 80 -1.71 -3.31 5.52
N PRO A 81 -1.85 -2.95 6.83
CA PRO A 81 -2.75 -3.66 7.73
C PRO A 81 -4.22 -3.54 7.30
N VAL A 82 -4.65 -2.38 6.77
CA VAL A 82 -6.02 -2.18 6.28
C VAL A 82 -6.28 -3.03 5.03
N GLY A 83 -5.34 -3.07 4.08
CA GLY A 83 -5.48 -3.86 2.87
C GLY A 83 -5.42 -5.38 3.14
N ILE A 84 -4.63 -5.82 4.12
CA ILE A 84 -4.65 -7.22 4.59
C ILE A 84 -6.04 -7.57 5.16
N HIS A 85 -6.57 -6.71 6.04
CA HIS A 85 -7.90 -6.93 6.62
C HIS A 85 -9.00 -6.99 5.56
N PHE A 86 -8.98 -6.07 4.58
CA PHE A 86 -9.90 -6.11 3.45
C PHE A 86 -9.70 -7.33 2.56
N GLY A 87 -8.45 -7.73 2.29
CA GLY A 87 -8.15 -8.93 1.51
C GLY A 87 -8.81 -10.17 2.11
N PHE A 88 -8.70 -10.36 3.42
CA PHE A 88 -9.39 -11.48 4.09
C PHE A 88 -10.92 -11.39 4.03
N ASN A 89 -11.50 -10.20 4.20
CA ASN A 89 -12.95 -10.00 4.10
C ASN A 89 -13.49 -10.20 2.68
N LEU A 90 -12.68 -9.94 1.65
CA LEU A 90 -13.05 -10.13 0.24
C LEU A 90 -12.85 -11.57 -0.24
N ALA A 91 -11.90 -12.29 0.38
CA ALA A 91 -11.60 -13.69 0.05
C ALA A 91 -12.53 -14.70 0.75
N THR A 92 -13.36 -14.25 1.70
CA THR A 92 -14.39 -15.07 2.38
C THR A 92 -15.73 -14.94 1.70
#